data_AF-A0A1S9D810-F1
#
_entry.id   AF-A0A1S9D810-F1
#
_cell.length_a   1.000
_cell.length_b   1.000
_cell.length_c   1.000
_cell.angle_alpha   90.00
_cell.angle_beta   90.00
_cell.angle_gamma   90.00
#
_symmetry.space_group_name_H-M   'P 1'
#
loop_
_entity.id
_entity.type
_entity.pdbx_description
1 polymer ?
#
loop_
_entity_poly.entity_id
_entity_poly.type
_entity_poly.pdbx_seq_one_letter_code
_entity_poly.pdbx_strand_id
1 'polypeptide(L)'
;MSTFTNPIIPGFYSDPSCIRVGDVFYMANSSFQFFPGIPIHKSKDLINWELIGNAINRPSQISLNQATTKITTHRAENYSLVAYTPRPFANMPSNTDFHSSNFILTAIDLSDPNSYSKLIYFDFHGIDLSLFFDKNGKVYVQGSWIYGYDQNPATVIRQAEIDVATGQLLTGARDIWSGATGKVPEGPHVYYKDGWYYLLIAEGGTHARHKITMARSRSIWGPFESDLANPVLTAEGSSGVVQCVGHGDLVYDKDGQWWCVMLARREYGNFYPLGRETFLTSVEWVDGEFPVFKDVKIKQRTKRQVARKTDTKWPPGPLTLLGESNSPHNASTNSVHVRWAAATEQGIYTDNVYTSVLIVAPTLNASLTGSGPEGLAVPDGTPFGCSDFWTYNIDLRNVYAEYYQDTVYVGKLGNAYFHSSIVAKQTDFLYGFGTAWLELCGLVLRGCGGGITAWKGTNTTYPNKFGVYVHASSINAANASVVVEQKGRCALGRPWNSGHRSIFAEIYEDGTIQDSGYVLWQAPITEQTLMGVYENIGPGWNVGARREYNYSVILDKETWEECNSPAKVFLTEEGTPGNVQWIDQRIRWW
;
A
#
# COMPACT_ATOMS: atom_id res chain seq x y z
N MET A 1 29.99 -21.19 -5.18
CA MET A 1 28.53 -21.01 -5.12
C MET A 1 28.24 -19.63 -4.61
N SER A 2 27.31 -18.92 -5.24
CA SER A 2 26.83 -17.60 -4.79
C SER A 2 25.57 -17.76 -3.94
N THR A 3 25.07 -16.67 -3.36
CA THR A 3 23.84 -16.66 -2.57
C THR A 3 23.11 -15.34 -2.78
N PHE A 4 21.78 -15.40 -2.85
CA PHE A 4 20.90 -14.22 -2.85
C PHE A 4 19.75 -14.41 -1.86
N THR A 5 19.01 -13.34 -1.59
CA THR A 5 17.91 -13.33 -0.62
C THR A 5 16.57 -13.17 -1.31
N ASN A 6 15.73 -14.18 -1.13
CA ASN A 6 14.31 -14.14 -1.40
C ASN A 6 13.52 -13.56 -0.21
N PRO A 7 12.33 -12.98 -0.45
CA PRO A 7 11.77 -12.67 -1.77
C PRO A 7 12.61 -11.63 -2.53
N ILE A 8 12.65 -11.75 -3.86
CA ILE A 8 13.30 -10.75 -4.73
C ILE A 8 12.47 -9.47 -4.85
N ILE A 9 11.17 -9.52 -4.58
CA ILE A 9 10.30 -8.36 -4.33
C ILE A 9 9.35 -8.71 -3.16
N PRO A 10 9.57 -8.17 -1.93
CA PRO A 10 8.78 -8.44 -0.73
C PRO A 10 7.46 -7.66 -0.73
N GLY A 11 6.50 -8.13 0.06
CA GLY A 11 5.17 -7.52 0.17
C GLY A 11 4.22 -7.99 -0.93
N PHE A 12 3.17 -7.22 -1.16
CA PHE A 12 2.07 -7.58 -2.05
C PHE A 12 2.43 -7.44 -3.53
N TYR A 13 3.21 -8.39 -4.03
CA TYR A 13 3.65 -8.52 -5.41
C TYR A 13 3.49 -9.98 -5.84
N SER A 14 2.23 -10.35 -6.08
CA SER A 14 1.85 -11.70 -6.52
C SER A 14 1.90 -11.89 -8.02
N ASP A 15 1.75 -13.15 -8.43
CA ASP A 15 1.54 -13.57 -9.81
C ASP A 15 2.56 -12.92 -10.78
N PRO A 16 3.88 -13.09 -10.54
CA PRO A 16 4.91 -12.41 -11.31
C PRO A 16 4.97 -12.97 -12.75
N SER A 17 4.86 -12.08 -13.74
CA SER A 17 5.22 -12.39 -15.13
C SER A 17 6.43 -11.57 -15.54
N CYS A 18 7.42 -12.22 -16.16
CA CYS A 18 8.72 -11.64 -16.41
C CYS A 18 9.20 -11.85 -17.84
N ILE A 19 9.59 -10.77 -18.50
CA ILE A 19 10.18 -10.80 -19.84
C ILE A 19 11.60 -10.23 -19.81
N ARG A 20 12.41 -10.61 -20.80
CA ARG A 20 13.71 -10.00 -21.07
C ARG A 20 13.69 -9.28 -22.42
N VAL A 21 14.09 -8.01 -22.43
CA VAL A 21 14.27 -7.20 -23.65
C VAL A 21 15.71 -6.71 -23.68
N GLY A 22 16.53 -7.26 -24.57
CA GLY A 22 17.97 -7.03 -24.55
C GLY A 22 18.57 -7.46 -23.20
N ASP A 23 19.28 -6.55 -22.52
CA ASP A 23 19.91 -6.82 -21.22
C ASP A 23 19.06 -6.41 -20.01
N VAL A 24 17.78 -6.08 -20.23
CA VAL A 24 16.87 -5.62 -19.18
C VAL A 24 15.73 -6.61 -19.00
N PHE A 25 15.42 -6.91 -17.76
CA PHE A 25 14.26 -7.68 -17.34
C PHE A 25 13.16 -6.74 -16.89
N TYR A 26 11.92 -7.06 -17.27
CA TYR A 26 10.73 -6.37 -16.82
C TYR A 26 9.79 -7.37 -16.16
N MET A 27 9.18 -6.97 -15.05
CA MET A 27 8.27 -7.81 -14.29
C MET A 27 6.97 -7.08 -14.01
N ALA A 28 5.84 -7.73 -14.30
CA ALA A 28 4.52 -7.29 -13.91
C ALA A 28 4.01 -8.15 -12.75
N ASN A 29 3.30 -7.53 -11.81
CA ASN A 29 2.59 -8.24 -10.73
C ASN A 29 1.11 -7.87 -10.71
N SER A 30 0.29 -8.75 -10.14
CA SER A 30 -1.13 -8.48 -9.94
C SER A 30 -1.35 -7.41 -8.86
N SER A 31 -2.32 -6.52 -9.08
CA SER A 31 -2.64 -5.40 -8.17
C SER A 31 -4.08 -5.38 -7.70
N PHE A 32 -4.94 -6.28 -8.18
CA PHE A 32 -6.31 -6.40 -7.68
C PHE A 32 -7.10 -5.09 -7.74
N GLN A 33 -7.78 -4.72 -6.65
CA GLN A 33 -8.55 -3.47 -6.54
C GLN A 33 -7.68 -2.22 -6.39
N PHE A 34 -6.36 -2.38 -6.26
CA PHE A 34 -5.46 -1.26 -6.02
C PHE A 34 -5.21 -0.46 -7.29
N PHE A 35 -5.26 0.85 -7.12
CA PHE A 35 -4.96 1.84 -8.15
C PHE A 35 -3.84 2.76 -7.65
N PRO A 36 -2.84 3.11 -8.49
CA PRO A 36 -2.62 2.58 -9.83
C PRO A 36 -2.30 1.08 -9.82
N GLY A 37 -2.65 0.38 -10.91
CA GLY A 37 -2.63 -1.08 -10.99
C GLY A 37 -1.59 -1.64 -11.96
N ILE A 38 -1.30 -2.92 -11.80
CA ILE A 38 -0.25 -3.67 -12.53
C ILE A 38 1.11 -2.96 -12.40
N PRO A 39 1.75 -3.03 -11.22
CA PRO A 39 3.09 -2.48 -11.04
C PRO A 39 4.10 -3.16 -11.95
N ILE A 40 4.95 -2.33 -12.57
CA ILE A 40 6.01 -2.75 -13.49
C ILE A 40 7.36 -2.47 -12.85
N HIS A 41 8.16 -3.52 -12.69
CA HIS A 41 9.53 -3.43 -12.20
C HIS A 41 10.54 -3.65 -13.32
N LYS A 42 11.73 -3.07 -13.18
CA LYS A 42 12.88 -3.28 -14.07
C LYS A 42 14.08 -3.80 -13.29
N SER A 43 14.85 -4.68 -13.93
CA SER A 43 16.12 -5.19 -13.39
C SER A 43 17.14 -5.44 -14.51
N LYS A 44 18.42 -5.46 -14.17
CA LYS A 44 19.51 -5.94 -15.04
C LYS A 44 20.13 -7.26 -14.57
N ASP A 45 19.73 -7.75 -13.40
CA ASP A 45 20.40 -8.85 -12.72
C ASP A 45 19.46 -9.88 -12.07
N LEU A 46 18.13 -9.73 -12.23
CA LEU A 46 17.06 -10.55 -11.64
C LEU A 46 16.98 -10.50 -10.09
N ILE A 47 17.89 -9.79 -9.42
CA ILE A 47 17.98 -9.73 -7.95
C ILE A 47 17.51 -8.37 -7.43
N ASN A 48 17.96 -7.29 -8.06
CA ASN A 48 17.66 -5.92 -7.69
C ASN A 48 16.61 -5.37 -8.67
N TRP A 49 15.44 -5.01 -8.13
CA TRP A 49 14.28 -4.58 -8.91
C TRP A 49 13.88 -3.15 -8.53
N GLU A 50 13.68 -2.32 -9.54
CA GLU A 50 13.22 -0.94 -9.43
C GLU A 50 11.77 -0.86 -9.92
N LEU A 51 10.84 -0.37 -9.10
CA LEU A 51 9.49 -0.03 -9.57
C LEU A 51 9.57 1.18 -10.50
N ILE A 52 9.23 1.01 -11.77
CA ILE A 52 9.32 2.08 -12.78
C ILE A 52 7.96 2.71 -13.13
N GLY A 53 6.86 2.10 -12.68
CA GLY A 53 5.52 2.61 -12.93
C GLY A 53 4.44 1.56 -12.74
N ASN A 54 3.24 1.90 -13.20
CA ASN A 54 2.06 1.04 -13.18
C ASN A 54 1.40 1.11 -14.55
N ALA A 55 1.01 -0.03 -15.12
CA ALA A 55 0.42 -0.08 -16.45
C ALA A 55 -1.01 0.50 -16.49
N ILE A 56 -1.77 0.28 -15.41
CA ILE A 56 -3.06 0.93 -15.18
C ILE A 56 -2.84 2.14 -14.31
N ASN A 57 -2.71 3.32 -14.92
CA ASN A 57 -2.37 4.56 -14.22
C ASN A 57 -3.35 5.70 -14.49
N ARG A 58 -4.40 5.48 -15.30
CA ARG A 58 -5.46 6.46 -15.55
C ARG A 58 -6.84 5.87 -15.31
N PRO A 59 -7.76 6.60 -14.65
CA PRO A 59 -9.17 6.19 -14.54
C PRO A 59 -9.84 5.95 -15.89
N SER A 60 -9.38 6.62 -16.95
CA SER A 60 -9.85 6.41 -18.32
C SER A 60 -9.52 5.04 -18.91
N GLN A 61 -8.57 4.28 -18.34
CA GLN A 61 -8.27 2.91 -18.74
C GLN A 61 -9.29 1.95 -18.12
N ILE A 62 -9.49 2.03 -16.80
CA ILE A 62 -10.44 1.19 -16.07
C ILE A 62 -10.90 1.88 -14.79
N SER A 63 -12.18 1.70 -14.45
CA SER A 63 -12.75 2.08 -13.16
C SER A 63 -12.71 0.88 -12.21
N LEU A 64 -12.15 1.06 -11.02
CA LEU A 64 -12.13 0.06 -9.95
C LEU A 64 -13.14 0.37 -8.83
N ASN A 65 -14.08 1.30 -9.05
CA ASN A 65 -15.08 1.73 -8.06
C ASN A 65 -15.99 0.59 -7.55
N GLN A 66 -16.08 -0.52 -8.28
CA GLN A 66 -16.83 -1.71 -7.88
C GLN A 66 -15.93 -2.93 -7.64
N ALA A 67 -14.62 -2.76 -7.57
CA ALA A 67 -13.72 -3.83 -7.20
C ALA A 67 -13.89 -4.13 -5.70
N THR A 68 -14.02 -5.40 -5.33
CA THR A 68 -14.25 -5.84 -3.95
C THR A 68 -13.31 -6.98 -3.60
N THR A 69 -12.90 -7.08 -2.33
CA THR A 69 -12.29 -8.31 -1.80
C THR A 69 -13.34 -9.10 -1.03
N LYS A 70 -13.46 -10.41 -1.26
CA LYS A 70 -14.34 -11.26 -0.46
C LYS A 70 -13.56 -11.84 0.70
N ILE A 71 -13.88 -11.43 1.92
CA ILE A 71 -13.34 -12.05 3.13
C ILE A 71 -14.09 -13.36 3.38
N THR A 72 -13.41 -14.50 3.19
CA THR A 72 -13.99 -15.81 3.53
C THR A 72 -13.47 -16.24 4.91
N THR A 73 -14.34 -16.26 5.91
CA THR A 73 -14.02 -16.69 7.29
C THR A 73 -14.03 -18.21 7.49
N HIS A 74 -14.41 -18.98 6.47
CA HIS A 74 -14.65 -20.43 6.56
C HIS A 74 -13.44 -21.33 6.29
N ARG A 75 -12.29 -20.79 5.89
CA ARG A 75 -11.04 -21.57 5.81
C ARG A 75 -10.24 -21.28 7.07
N ALA A 76 -9.68 -22.32 7.71
CA ALA A 76 -8.90 -22.24 8.95
C ALA A 76 -7.61 -21.37 8.85
N GLU A 77 -7.42 -20.64 7.75
CA GLU A 77 -6.42 -19.62 7.53
C GLU A 77 -7.01 -18.26 7.96
N ASN A 78 -6.74 -17.87 9.21
CA ASN A 78 -7.16 -16.55 9.71
C ASN A 78 -6.41 -15.47 8.92
N TYR A 79 -7.19 -14.61 8.23
CA TYR A 79 -6.80 -13.62 7.22
C TYR A 79 -6.46 -14.21 5.84
N SER A 80 -7.50 -14.61 5.10
CA SER A 80 -7.40 -14.88 3.66
C SER A 80 -7.72 -13.63 2.84
N LEU A 81 -6.70 -13.00 2.25
CA LEU A 81 -6.87 -12.06 1.14
C LEU A 81 -6.98 -12.88 -0.15
N VAL A 82 -8.21 -13.21 -0.57
CA VAL A 82 -8.49 -13.67 -1.93
C VAL A 82 -9.02 -12.47 -2.69
N ALA A 83 -8.11 -11.70 -3.25
CA ALA A 83 -8.47 -10.69 -4.22
C ALA A 83 -8.38 -11.32 -5.63
N TYR A 84 -9.27 -10.91 -6.53
CA TYR A 84 -9.27 -11.16 -7.97
C TYR A 84 -9.40 -9.81 -8.65
N THR A 85 -8.58 -9.44 -9.64
CA THR A 85 -9.04 -8.51 -10.69
C THR A 85 -8.26 -8.82 -11.99
N PRO A 86 -8.84 -8.57 -13.19
CA PRO A 86 -9.76 -7.48 -13.51
C PRO A 86 -11.24 -7.90 -13.49
N ARG A 87 -11.98 -7.56 -12.43
CA ARG A 87 -13.45 -7.47 -12.49
C ARG A 87 -13.83 -6.01 -12.73
N PRO A 88 -14.61 -5.72 -13.79
CA PRO A 88 -15.56 -4.63 -13.78
C PRO A 88 -16.95 -5.21 -13.40
N PHE A 89 -17.49 -4.75 -12.26
CA PHE A 89 -18.89 -4.77 -11.82
C PHE A 89 -19.48 -5.95 -10.97
N ALA A 90 -20.11 -5.48 -9.87
CA ALA A 90 -21.14 -5.94 -8.93
C ALA A 90 -21.44 -7.41 -8.55
N ASN A 91 -21.53 -7.62 -7.22
CA ASN A 91 -22.46 -8.48 -6.46
C ASN A 91 -23.23 -9.57 -7.20
N MET A 92 -22.92 -10.86 -6.95
CA MET A 92 -23.92 -11.94 -7.05
C MET A 92 -23.55 -13.19 -6.21
N PRO A 93 -24.56 -13.99 -5.79
CA PRO A 93 -24.40 -15.27 -5.10
C PRO A 93 -23.59 -16.28 -5.90
N SER A 94 -23.01 -17.24 -5.20
CA SER A 94 -22.32 -18.41 -5.76
C SER A 94 -23.22 -19.16 -6.75
N ASN A 95 -22.72 -19.33 -7.98
CA ASN A 95 -22.89 -20.50 -8.88
C ASN A 95 -23.34 -20.24 -10.33
N THR A 96 -23.62 -19.01 -10.79
CA THR A 96 -24.06 -18.81 -12.20
C THR A 96 -23.42 -17.68 -13.02
N ASP A 97 -22.85 -16.62 -12.43
CA ASP A 97 -22.46 -15.42 -13.21
C ASP A 97 -20.99 -15.01 -13.07
N PHE A 98 -20.06 -15.82 -13.61
CA PHE A 98 -18.69 -15.37 -13.85
C PHE A 98 -18.61 -14.69 -15.23
N HIS A 99 -18.39 -13.37 -15.25
CA HIS A 99 -18.16 -12.61 -16.48
C HIS A 99 -16.77 -11.94 -16.41
N SER A 100 -15.77 -12.54 -17.06
CA SER A 100 -14.45 -11.94 -17.21
C SER A 100 -14.46 -10.86 -18.29
N SER A 101 -13.77 -9.74 -18.04
CA SER A 101 -13.47 -8.72 -19.05
C SER A 101 -11.96 -8.68 -19.25
N ASN A 102 -11.50 -9.55 -20.14
CA ASN A 102 -10.09 -9.68 -20.47
C ASN A 102 -9.67 -8.60 -21.47
N PHE A 103 -8.45 -8.10 -21.34
CA PHE A 103 -7.95 -7.02 -22.19
C PHE A 103 -6.47 -7.13 -22.48
N ILE A 104 -6.07 -6.50 -23.58
CA ILE A 104 -4.68 -6.24 -23.95
C ILE A 104 -4.40 -4.75 -23.72
N LEU A 105 -3.22 -4.47 -23.17
CA LEU A 105 -2.68 -3.13 -23.03
C LEU A 105 -1.27 -3.12 -23.60
N THR A 106 -0.97 -2.13 -24.45
CA THR A 106 0.35 -1.93 -25.06
C THR A 106 0.99 -0.63 -24.59
N ALA A 107 2.32 -0.57 -24.63
CA ALA A 107 3.12 0.61 -24.32
C ALA A 107 4.36 0.63 -25.21
N ILE A 108 4.82 1.83 -25.59
CA ILE A 108 6.09 2.01 -26.33
C ILE A 108 7.28 2.25 -25.41
N ASP A 109 7.02 2.73 -24.18
CA ASP A 109 8.03 2.92 -23.12
C ASP A 109 7.40 2.62 -21.75
N LEU A 110 7.79 1.51 -21.13
CA LEU A 110 7.26 1.06 -19.84
C LEU A 110 7.56 2.01 -18.66
N SER A 111 8.44 2.99 -18.84
CA SER A 111 8.75 4.00 -17.83
C SER A 111 7.96 5.31 -18.00
N ASP A 112 7.39 5.56 -19.18
CA ASP A 112 6.53 6.72 -19.41
C ASP A 112 5.06 6.36 -19.12
N PRO A 113 4.44 6.94 -18.07
CA PRO A 113 3.05 6.66 -17.74
C PRO A 113 2.08 7.02 -18.88
N ASN A 114 2.45 7.93 -19.78
CA ASN A 114 1.60 8.34 -20.91
C ASN A 114 1.71 7.43 -22.13
N SER A 115 2.68 6.51 -22.16
CA SER A 115 2.92 5.63 -23.31
C SER A 115 1.95 4.46 -23.39
N TYR A 116 1.30 4.13 -22.28
CA TYR A 116 0.30 3.06 -22.19
C TYR A 116 -0.95 3.42 -23.02
N SER A 117 -1.44 2.48 -23.81
CA SER A 117 -2.61 2.64 -24.67
C SER A 117 -3.94 2.57 -23.91
N LYS A 118 -5.05 2.65 -24.66
CA LYS A 118 -6.38 2.26 -24.17
C LYS A 118 -6.48 0.72 -24.11
N LEU A 119 -7.41 0.21 -23.31
CA LEU A 119 -7.63 -1.23 -23.20
C LEU A 119 -8.31 -1.79 -24.45
N ILE A 120 -7.77 -2.88 -24.98
CA ILE A 120 -8.36 -3.66 -26.08
C ILE A 120 -9.03 -4.89 -25.46
N TYR A 121 -10.34 -4.82 -25.28
CA TYR A 121 -11.10 -5.91 -24.67
C TYR A 121 -11.32 -7.08 -25.63
N PHE A 122 -11.35 -8.30 -25.10
CA PHE A 122 -11.65 -9.49 -25.87
C PHE A 122 -12.42 -10.55 -25.07
N ASP A 123 -13.17 -11.37 -25.79
CA ASP A 123 -14.07 -12.37 -25.22
C ASP A 123 -13.31 -13.67 -24.96
N PHE A 124 -12.89 -13.86 -23.71
CA PHE A 124 -12.37 -15.11 -23.19
C PHE A 124 -12.96 -15.33 -21.80
N HIS A 125 -13.60 -16.48 -21.56
CA HIS A 125 -14.24 -16.80 -20.29
C HIS A 125 -13.26 -17.51 -19.34
N GLY A 126 -12.55 -16.73 -18.55
CA GLY A 126 -11.51 -17.25 -17.67
C GLY A 126 -10.61 -16.18 -17.06
N ILE A 127 -9.60 -16.64 -16.33
CA ILE A 127 -8.55 -15.83 -15.70
C ILE A 127 -7.17 -16.24 -16.23
N ASP A 128 -6.13 -15.56 -15.72
CA ASP A 128 -4.72 -15.90 -15.92
C ASP A 128 -4.34 -16.01 -17.39
N LEU A 129 -4.60 -14.94 -18.15
CA LEU A 129 -4.28 -14.95 -19.56
C LEU A 129 -2.80 -14.74 -19.82
N SER A 130 -2.26 -15.52 -20.74
CA SER A 130 -0.92 -15.34 -21.28
C SER A 130 -0.96 -15.32 -22.80
N LEU A 131 0.01 -14.63 -23.40
CA LEU A 131 0.22 -14.55 -24.83
C LEU A 131 1.49 -15.29 -25.21
N PHE A 132 1.39 -16.15 -26.22
CA PHE A 132 2.54 -16.80 -26.84
C PHE A 132 2.68 -16.35 -28.29
N PHE A 133 3.83 -15.75 -28.60
CA PHE A 133 4.20 -15.31 -29.94
C PHE A 133 5.02 -16.41 -30.61
N ASP A 134 4.43 -17.07 -31.61
CA ASP A 134 5.03 -18.22 -32.26
C ASP A 134 5.95 -17.78 -33.42
N LYS A 135 6.96 -18.60 -33.72
CA LYS A 135 7.94 -18.36 -34.79
C LYS A 135 7.33 -18.34 -36.20
N ASN A 136 6.11 -18.85 -36.35
CA ASN A 136 5.35 -18.81 -37.61
C ASN A 136 4.59 -17.49 -37.82
N GLY A 137 4.71 -16.53 -36.89
CA GLY A 137 4.04 -15.22 -36.94
C GLY A 137 2.63 -15.21 -36.36
N LYS A 138 2.12 -16.34 -35.87
CA LYS A 138 0.82 -16.42 -35.17
C LYS A 138 1.00 -16.09 -33.69
N VAL A 139 -0.09 -15.58 -33.08
CA VAL A 139 -0.16 -15.33 -31.65
C VAL A 139 -1.30 -16.15 -31.06
N TYR A 140 -1.03 -16.78 -29.92
CA TYR A 140 -2.00 -17.57 -29.19
C TYR A 140 -2.22 -16.98 -27.80
N VAL A 141 -3.47 -16.98 -27.35
CA VAL A 141 -3.83 -16.67 -25.96
C VAL A 141 -4.21 -17.96 -25.25
N GLN A 142 -3.65 -18.17 -24.06
CA GLN A 142 -4.00 -19.26 -23.15
C GLN A 142 -4.60 -18.69 -21.87
N GLY A 143 -5.49 -19.44 -21.22
CA GLY A 143 -6.08 -19.01 -19.96
C GLY A 143 -6.70 -20.16 -19.17
N SER A 144 -6.93 -19.92 -17.88
CA SER A 144 -7.73 -20.80 -17.03
C SER A 144 -9.20 -20.59 -17.34
N TRP A 145 -9.77 -21.48 -18.15
CA TRP A 145 -11.20 -21.46 -18.46
C TRP A 145 -11.99 -22.02 -17.29
N ILE A 146 -13.01 -21.29 -16.85
CA ILE A 146 -13.84 -21.67 -15.70
C ILE A 146 -15.11 -22.35 -16.22
N TYR A 147 -15.32 -23.62 -15.87
CA TYR A 147 -16.60 -24.31 -16.10
C TYR A 147 -17.60 -24.04 -14.96
N GLY A 148 -17.10 -23.65 -13.79
CA GLY A 148 -17.83 -23.43 -12.55
C GLY A 148 -17.16 -24.18 -11.41
N TYR A 149 -17.03 -23.56 -10.23
CA TYR A 149 -16.27 -24.14 -9.10
C TYR A 149 -16.86 -25.44 -8.53
N ASP A 150 -18.13 -25.73 -8.82
CA ASP A 150 -18.80 -26.98 -8.45
C ASP A 150 -18.64 -28.10 -9.50
N GLN A 151 -18.00 -27.81 -10.64
CA GLN A 151 -17.74 -28.79 -11.70
C GLN A 151 -16.43 -29.55 -11.43
N ASN A 152 -16.27 -30.71 -12.08
CA ASN A 152 -15.04 -31.50 -12.03
C ASN A 152 -14.57 -31.88 -13.46
N PRO A 153 -13.53 -31.22 -14.01
CA PRO A 153 -12.70 -30.21 -13.36
C PRO A 153 -13.40 -28.84 -13.28
N ALA A 154 -13.11 -28.07 -12.23
CA ALA A 154 -13.64 -26.72 -12.07
C ALA A 154 -13.09 -25.75 -13.14
N THR A 155 -11.83 -25.95 -13.54
CA THR A 155 -11.14 -25.19 -14.58
C THR A 155 -10.31 -26.09 -15.49
N VAL A 156 -9.97 -25.59 -16.68
CA VAL A 156 -9.09 -26.25 -17.66
C VAL A 156 -8.27 -25.19 -18.39
N ILE A 157 -7.09 -25.53 -18.91
CA ILE A 157 -6.36 -24.60 -19.77
C ILE A 157 -6.97 -24.64 -21.17
N ARG A 158 -7.50 -23.49 -21.61
CA ARG A 158 -7.94 -23.28 -22.99
C ARG A 158 -7.02 -22.35 -23.74
N GLN A 159 -7.01 -22.51 -25.06
CA GLN A 159 -6.24 -21.69 -25.97
C GLN A 159 -7.04 -21.30 -27.22
N ALA A 160 -6.77 -20.11 -27.75
CA ALA A 160 -7.23 -19.64 -29.05
C ALA A 160 -6.09 -18.91 -29.79
N GLU A 161 -6.12 -18.90 -31.12
CA GLU A 161 -5.35 -17.92 -31.91
C GLU A 161 -6.01 -16.54 -31.77
N ILE A 162 -5.23 -15.47 -31.65
CA ILE A 162 -5.72 -14.11 -31.39
C ILE A 162 -5.01 -13.08 -32.26
N ASP A 163 -5.75 -12.09 -32.75
CA ASP A 163 -5.21 -10.83 -33.24
C ASP A 163 -5.08 -9.83 -32.08
N VAL A 164 -3.85 -9.58 -31.64
CA VAL A 164 -3.57 -8.70 -30.50
C VAL A 164 -3.88 -7.23 -30.76
N ALA A 165 -3.95 -6.80 -32.03
CA ALA A 165 -4.26 -5.42 -32.38
C ALA A 165 -5.75 -5.10 -32.22
N THR A 166 -6.61 -6.10 -32.39
CA THR A 166 -8.07 -5.96 -32.34
C THR A 166 -8.71 -6.65 -31.14
N GLY A 167 -8.00 -7.59 -30.51
CA GLY A 167 -8.54 -8.51 -29.51
C GLY A 167 -9.38 -9.64 -30.11
N GLN A 168 -9.48 -9.76 -31.44
CA GLN A 168 -10.31 -10.78 -32.07
C GLN A 168 -9.70 -12.17 -31.89
N LEU A 169 -10.46 -13.12 -31.34
CA LEU A 169 -10.10 -14.54 -31.42
C LEU A 169 -10.29 -15.03 -32.87
N LEU A 170 -9.21 -15.53 -33.47
CA LEU A 170 -9.18 -16.02 -34.85
C LEU A 170 -9.59 -17.49 -34.95
N THR A 171 -9.65 -18.19 -33.81
CA THR A 171 -10.19 -19.55 -33.68
C THR A 171 -11.10 -19.64 -32.46
N GLY A 172 -11.99 -20.63 -32.41
CA GLY A 172 -12.66 -20.98 -31.16
C GLY A 172 -11.67 -21.44 -30.08
N ALA A 173 -11.91 -21.05 -28.83
CA ALA A 173 -11.10 -21.50 -27.69
C ALA A 173 -11.33 -23.00 -27.45
N ARG A 174 -10.24 -23.76 -27.29
CA ARG A 174 -10.30 -25.22 -27.03
C ARG A 174 -9.40 -25.63 -25.88
N ASP A 175 -9.82 -26.68 -25.16
CA ASP A 175 -9.06 -27.29 -24.08
C ASP A 175 -7.75 -27.87 -24.64
N ILE A 176 -6.63 -27.54 -24.02
CA ILE A 176 -5.30 -28.06 -24.40
C ILE A 176 -4.67 -28.92 -23.31
N TRP A 177 -4.99 -28.68 -22.02
CA TRP A 177 -4.52 -29.49 -20.92
C TRP A 177 -5.38 -29.30 -19.66
N SER A 178 -5.68 -30.41 -18.96
CA SER A 178 -6.45 -30.42 -17.71
C SER A 178 -5.58 -30.35 -16.45
N GLY A 179 -4.27 -30.15 -16.61
CA GLY A 179 -3.30 -30.19 -15.52
C GLY A 179 -2.87 -31.61 -15.15
N ALA A 180 -1.80 -31.71 -14.36
CA ALA A 180 -1.28 -32.99 -13.88
C ALA A 180 -2.12 -33.55 -12.72
N THR A 181 -2.73 -32.67 -11.92
CA THR A 181 -3.57 -33.05 -10.77
C THR A 181 -5.07 -32.90 -11.02
N GLY A 182 -5.46 -32.10 -12.02
CA GLY A 182 -6.86 -31.78 -12.30
C GLY A 182 -7.50 -30.88 -11.25
N LYS A 183 -6.70 -30.23 -10.41
CA LYS A 183 -7.18 -29.38 -9.31
C LYS A 183 -6.83 -27.92 -9.60
N VAL A 184 -7.80 -27.19 -10.14
CA VAL A 184 -7.70 -25.74 -10.43
C VAL A 184 -6.45 -25.42 -11.28
N PRO A 185 -6.31 -26.03 -12.48
CA PRO A 185 -5.27 -25.61 -13.43
C PRO A 185 -5.47 -24.14 -13.81
N GLU A 186 -4.43 -23.33 -13.61
CA GLU A 186 -4.41 -21.88 -13.83
C GLU A 186 -3.01 -21.38 -14.21
N GLY A 187 -2.79 -20.06 -14.35
CA GLY A 187 -1.47 -19.49 -14.68
C GLY A 187 -0.72 -20.09 -15.89
N PRO A 188 -1.34 -20.34 -17.06
CA PRO A 188 -0.66 -20.98 -18.19
C PRO A 188 0.38 -20.07 -18.86
N HIS A 189 1.59 -20.58 -19.03
CA HIS A 189 2.64 -19.98 -19.87
C HIS A 189 3.21 -21.00 -20.86
N VAL A 190 3.31 -20.61 -22.13
CA VAL A 190 3.86 -21.47 -23.19
C VAL A 190 5.25 -21.01 -23.61
N TYR A 191 6.15 -21.98 -23.77
CA TYR A 191 7.51 -21.78 -24.26
C TYR A 191 7.78 -22.73 -25.42
N TYR A 192 8.50 -22.25 -26.44
CA TYR A 192 8.97 -23.12 -27.52
C TYR A 192 10.48 -23.35 -27.41
N LYS A 193 10.89 -24.60 -27.22
CA LYS A 193 12.30 -25.01 -27.08
C LYS A 193 12.50 -26.41 -27.68
N ASP A 194 13.57 -26.62 -28.45
CA ASP A 194 13.96 -27.93 -29.02
C ASP A 194 12.86 -28.70 -29.77
N GLY A 195 12.02 -27.95 -30.49
CA GLY A 195 10.90 -28.54 -31.24
C GLY A 195 9.71 -28.94 -30.38
N TRP A 196 9.66 -28.50 -29.12
CA TRP A 196 8.56 -28.74 -28.20
C TRP A 196 7.92 -27.42 -27.78
N TYR A 197 6.60 -27.43 -27.66
CA TYR A 197 5.85 -26.45 -26.88
C TYR A 197 5.74 -26.99 -25.46
N TYR A 198 6.33 -26.30 -24.51
CA TYR A 198 6.18 -26.59 -23.09
C TYR A 198 5.11 -25.67 -22.51
N LEU A 199 4.21 -26.25 -21.73
CA LEU A 199 3.15 -25.56 -21.03
C LEU A 199 3.42 -25.68 -19.54
N LEU A 200 3.71 -24.55 -18.90
CA LEU A 200 3.78 -24.40 -17.46
C LEU A 200 2.45 -23.89 -16.95
N ILE A 201 1.94 -24.47 -15.85
CA ILE A 201 0.72 -24.01 -15.19
C ILE A 201 0.93 -23.98 -13.66
N ALA A 202 0.02 -23.31 -12.97
CA ALA A 202 -0.22 -23.49 -11.54
C ALA A 202 -1.37 -24.48 -11.29
N GLU A 203 -1.30 -25.22 -10.18
CA GLU A 203 -2.38 -26.09 -9.71
C GLU A 203 -2.52 -26.03 -8.17
N GLY A 204 -3.62 -26.60 -7.67
CA GLY A 204 -3.93 -26.75 -6.24
C GLY A 204 -4.60 -25.55 -5.59
N GLY A 205 -4.72 -24.43 -6.33
CA GLY A 205 -5.12 -23.12 -5.85
C GLY A 205 -4.00 -22.44 -5.04
N THR A 206 -4.01 -21.11 -5.01
CA THR A 206 -2.92 -20.27 -4.48
C THR A 206 -2.66 -20.34 -2.95
N HIS A 207 -3.08 -21.41 -2.26
CA HIS A 207 -2.95 -21.67 -0.82
C HIS A 207 -1.94 -22.79 -0.51
N ALA A 208 -2.06 -23.48 0.63
CA ALA A 208 -1.11 -24.49 1.12
C ALA A 208 -0.77 -25.62 0.12
N ARG A 209 -1.66 -25.89 -0.85
CA ARG A 209 -1.46 -26.91 -1.90
C ARG A 209 -0.97 -26.35 -3.22
N HIS A 210 -0.54 -25.09 -3.27
CA HIS A 210 -0.10 -24.45 -4.50
C HIS A 210 1.14 -25.14 -5.06
N LYS A 211 1.21 -25.28 -6.39
CA LYS A 211 2.33 -25.92 -7.08
C LYS A 211 2.43 -25.45 -8.53
N ILE A 212 3.61 -25.65 -9.11
CA ILE A 212 3.86 -25.53 -10.55
C ILE A 212 3.88 -26.92 -11.15
N THR A 213 3.17 -27.11 -12.26
CA THR A 213 3.23 -28.33 -13.06
C THR A 213 3.54 -28.01 -14.52
N MET A 214 4.15 -28.97 -15.22
CA MET A 214 4.54 -28.80 -16.62
C MET A 214 4.11 -29.97 -17.49
N ALA A 215 3.82 -29.66 -18.74
CA ALA A 215 3.60 -30.62 -19.81
C ALA A 215 4.27 -30.12 -21.09
N ARG A 216 4.38 -30.97 -22.12
CA ARG A 216 4.87 -30.53 -23.44
C ARG A 216 4.14 -31.19 -24.59
N SER A 217 4.25 -30.64 -25.78
CA SER A 217 3.72 -31.23 -27.01
C SER A 217 4.54 -30.82 -28.23
N ARG A 218 4.51 -31.64 -29.29
CA ARG A 218 5.04 -31.25 -30.61
C ARG A 218 4.12 -30.28 -31.36
N SER A 219 2.90 -30.10 -30.86
CA SER A 219 1.89 -29.20 -31.42
C SER A 219 1.47 -28.20 -30.34
N ILE A 220 1.35 -26.92 -30.70
CA ILE A 220 0.81 -25.86 -29.82
C ILE A 220 -0.60 -26.19 -29.32
N TRP A 221 -1.29 -27.12 -29.98
CA TRP A 221 -2.64 -27.57 -29.68
C TRP A 221 -2.72 -28.91 -28.97
N GLY A 222 -1.58 -29.47 -28.57
CA GLY A 222 -1.52 -30.76 -27.92
C GLY A 222 -1.65 -31.96 -28.89
N PRO A 223 -1.85 -33.18 -28.36
CA PRO A 223 -2.00 -33.45 -26.92
C PRO A 223 -0.73 -33.14 -26.14
N PHE A 224 -0.88 -32.59 -24.94
CA PHE A 224 0.23 -32.31 -24.03
C PHE A 224 0.52 -33.54 -23.16
N GLU A 225 1.77 -34.02 -23.18
CA GLU A 225 2.27 -35.04 -22.28
C GLU A 225 2.76 -34.39 -20.98
N SER A 226 2.21 -34.80 -19.84
CA SER A 226 2.63 -34.31 -18.52
C SER A 226 4.02 -34.79 -18.17
N ASP A 227 4.82 -33.93 -17.52
CA ASP A 227 6.06 -34.34 -16.88
C ASP A 227 5.77 -35.39 -15.79
N LEU A 228 6.52 -36.49 -15.80
CA LEU A 228 6.45 -37.53 -14.77
C LEU A 228 6.97 -37.05 -13.42
N ALA A 229 7.77 -35.98 -13.39
CA ALA A 229 8.28 -35.35 -12.17
C ALA A 229 7.29 -34.35 -11.54
N ASN A 230 6.08 -34.19 -12.08
CA ASN A 230 5.11 -33.25 -11.53
C ASN A 230 4.72 -33.57 -10.07
N PRO A 231 4.52 -32.55 -9.21
CA PRO A 231 4.77 -31.14 -9.48
C PRO A 231 6.26 -30.80 -9.55
N VAL A 232 6.64 -29.97 -10.52
CA VAL A 232 8.04 -29.55 -10.69
C VAL A 232 8.52 -28.58 -9.61
N LEU A 233 7.59 -27.89 -8.93
CA LEU A 233 7.88 -27.04 -7.78
C LEU A 233 6.67 -26.91 -6.85
N THR A 234 6.87 -27.10 -5.54
CA THR A 234 5.84 -26.83 -4.50
C THR A 234 6.49 -26.66 -3.13
N ALA A 235 5.75 -26.07 -2.19
CA ALA A 235 6.07 -26.07 -0.76
C ALA A 235 5.07 -26.91 0.07
N GLU A 236 4.12 -27.59 -0.59
CA GLU A 236 3.12 -28.43 0.08
C GLU A 236 3.81 -29.48 0.97
N GLY A 237 3.40 -29.56 2.23
CA GLY A 237 3.96 -30.47 3.23
C GLY A 237 5.31 -30.03 3.82
N SER A 238 5.85 -28.86 3.44
CA SER A 238 7.07 -28.33 4.03
C SER A 238 6.82 -27.64 5.37
N SER A 239 7.79 -27.68 6.28
CA SER A 239 7.76 -26.98 7.59
C SER A 239 8.49 -25.63 7.56
N GLY A 240 8.90 -25.15 6.38
CA GLY A 240 9.64 -23.91 6.22
C GLY A 240 8.75 -22.66 6.31
N VAL A 241 9.38 -21.49 6.43
CA VAL A 241 8.68 -20.20 6.42
C VAL A 241 8.11 -19.83 5.03
N VAL A 242 8.69 -20.40 3.96
CA VAL A 242 8.25 -20.16 2.59
C VAL A 242 7.19 -21.19 2.23
N GLN A 243 5.98 -20.72 1.99
CA GLN A 243 4.80 -21.56 1.75
C GLN A 243 4.05 -21.10 0.50
N CYS A 244 3.08 -21.90 0.06
CA CYS A 244 2.21 -21.59 -1.09
C CYS A 244 2.98 -21.27 -2.40
N VAL A 245 4.11 -21.94 -2.65
CA VAL A 245 4.95 -21.74 -3.85
C VAL A 245 4.22 -22.21 -5.11
N GLY A 246 4.03 -21.32 -6.08
CA GLY A 246 3.39 -21.63 -7.36
C GLY A 246 3.27 -20.40 -8.27
N HIS A 247 2.47 -20.49 -9.33
CA HIS A 247 2.21 -19.41 -10.29
C HIS A 247 3.50 -18.71 -10.75
N GLY A 248 4.32 -19.44 -11.51
CA GLY A 248 5.63 -18.98 -11.93
C GLY A 248 5.76 -18.73 -13.42
N ASP A 249 6.77 -17.96 -13.80
CA ASP A 249 7.12 -17.62 -15.18
C ASP A 249 8.62 -17.83 -15.39
N LEU A 250 9.01 -18.38 -16.55
CA LEU A 250 10.38 -18.75 -16.88
C LEU A 250 11.04 -17.68 -17.71
N VAL A 251 12.23 -17.28 -17.30
CA VAL A 251 13.07 -16.32 -18.03
C VAL A 251 14.50 -16.81 -18.07
N TYR A 252 15.21 -16.58 -19.17
CA TYR A 252 16.64 -16.88 -19.26
C TYR A 252 17.47 -15.60 -19.22
N ASP A 253 18.61 -15.65 -18.54
CA ASP A 253 19.53 -14.52 -18.46
C ASP A 253 20.44 -14.39 -19.69
N LYS A 254 21.31 -13.37 -19.67
CA LYS A 254 22.25 -13.10 -20.76
C LYS A 254 23.24 -14.25 -21.01
N ASP A 255 23.44 -15.12 -20.03
CA ASP A 255 24.35 -16.28 -20.09
C ASP A 255 23.58 -17.58 -20.44
N GLY A 256 22.31 -17.45 -20.86
CA GLY A 256 21.45 -18.56 -21.26
C GLY A 256 20.93 -19.40 -20.10
N GLN A 257 21.09 -18.94 -18.85
CA GLN A 257 20.67 -19.70 -17.68
C GLN A 257 19.20 -19.44 -17.37
N TRP A 258 18.42 -20.50 -17.19
CA TRP A 258 16.97 -20.42 -16.96
C TRP A 258 16.61 -20.20 -15.49
N TRP A 259 15.72 -19.26 -15.22
CA TRP A 259 15.22 -18.93 -13.90
C TRP A 259 13.70 -19.02 -13.89
N CYS A 260 13.14 -19.29 -12.71
CA CYS A 260 11.70 -19.18 -12.47
C CYS A 260 11.48 -18.06 -11.46
N VAL A 261 10.70 -17.06 -11.86
CA VAL A 261 10.07 -16.13 -10.92
C VAL A 261 8.74 -16.73 -10.51
N MET A 262 8.38 -16.66 -9.24
CA MET A 262 7.12 -17.27 -8.76
C MET A 262 6.61 -16.55 -7.54
N LEU A 263 5.31 -16.67 -7.26
CA LEU A 263 4.80 -16.23 -5.97
C LEU A 263 5.10 -17.26 -4.88
N ALA A 264 5.30 -16.76 -3.67
CA ALA A 264 5.21 -17.55 -2.44
C ALA A 264 4.80 -16.62 -1.29
N ARG A 265 4.61 -17.18 -0.10
CA ARG A 265 4.28 -16.42 1.12
C ARG A 265 5.33 -16.67 2.19
N ARG A 266 5.59 -15.66 3.02
CA ARG A 266 6.26 -15.86 4.31
C ARG A 266 5.21 -15.97 5.41
N GLU A 267 5.11 -17.15 6.00
CA GLU A 267 4.18 -17.40 7.10
C GLU A 267 4.81 -17.06 8.46
N TYR A 268 4.02 -16.43 9.33
CA TYR A 268 4.34 -16.16 10.72
C TYR A 268 3.21 -16.74 11.59
N GLY A 269 3.41 -17.96 12.10
CA GLY A 269 2.32 -18.74 12.67
C GLY A 269 1.26 -19.03 11.59
N ASN A 270 -0.01 -18.71 11.88
CA ASN A 270 -1.11 -18.88 10.91
C ASN A 270 -1.36 -17.61 10.06
N PHE A 271 -0.42 -16.66 10.04
CA PHE A 271 -0.60 -15.33 9.45
C PHE A 271 0.42 -15.06 8.34
N TYR A 272 0.04 -14.23 7.37
CA TYR A 272 0.90 -13.79 6.27
C TYR A 272 0.62 -12.31 5.94
N PRO A 273 0.98 -11.37 6.85
CA PRO A 273 0.57 -9.96 6.75
C PRO A 273 1.13 -9.23 5.51
N LEU A 274 2.16 -9.79 4.88
CA LEU A 274 2.78 -9.25 3.66
C LEU A 274 2.11 -9.74 2.38
N GLY A 275 1.12 -10.62 2.48
CA GLY A 275 0.45 -11.22 1.32
C GLY A 275 1.34 -12.24 0.60
N ARG A 276 1.14 -12.31 -0.72
CA ARG A 276 1.91 -13.14 -1.66
C ARG A 276 3.00 -12.26 -2.27
N GLU A 277 4.24 -12.69 -2.14
CA GLU A 277 5.46 -11.96 -2.53
C GLU A 277 6.14 -12.65 -3.72
N THR A 278 7.05 -11.97 -4.41
CA THR A 278 7.77 -12.55 -5.56
C THR A 278 9.12 -13.14 -5.15
N PHE A 279 9.32 -14.40 -5.53
CA PHE A 279 10.51 -15.21 -5.28
C PHE A 279 11.20 -15.59 -6.60
N LEU A 280 12.44 -16.06 -6.49
CA LEU A 280 13.26 -16.53 -7.62
C LEU A 280 13.94 -17.86 -7.27
N THR A 281 14.00 -18.77 -8.23
CA THR A 281 14.83 -19.98 -8.17
C THR A 281 15.48 -20.30 -9.51
N SER A 282 16.58 -21.05 -9.47
CA SER A 282 17.27 -21.51 -10.67
C SER A 282 16.57 -22.74 -11.27
N VAL A 283 16.52 -22.80 -12.59
CA VAL A 283 15.95 -23.89 -13.38
C VAL A 283 17.02 -24.45 -14.32
N GLU A 284 17.28 -25.74 -14.26
CA GLU A 284 18.19 -26.41 -15.19
C GLU A 284 17.36 -27.03 -16.32
N TRP A 285 17.55 -26.55 -17.56
CA TRP A 285 16.75 -26.99 -18.70
C TRP A 285 17.64 -27.55 -19.80
N VAL A 286 17.88 -28.86 -19.73
CA VAL A 286 18.64 -29.61 -20.74
C VAL A 286 17.83 -29.71 -22.03
N ASP A 287 18.53 -29.73 -23.16
CA ASP A 287 17.90 -29.78 -24.48
C ASP A 287 17.05 -31.05 -24.66
N GLY A 288 15.80 -30.86 -25.11
CA GLY A 288 14.85 -31.94 -25.33
C GLY A 288 14.28 -32.59 -24.07
N GLU A 289 14.62 -32.10 -22.87
CA GLU A 289 14.14 -32.62 -21.57
C GLU A 289 13.11 -31.68 -20.92
N PHE A 290 12.49 -32.13 -19.83
CA PHE A 290 11.77 -31.22 -18.93
C PHE A 290 12.74 -30.45 -18.02
N PRO A 291 12.40 -29.19 -17.67
CA PRO A 291 13.24 -28.39 -16.78
C PRO A 291 13.18 -28.89 -15.32
N VAL A 292 14.32 -28.87 -14.63
CA VAL A 292 14.44 -29.22 -13.22
C VAL A 292 14.58 -27.95 -12.37
N PHE A 293 13.61 -27.70 -11.50
CA PHE A 293 13.58 -26.54 -10.61
C PHE A 293 14.33 -26.83 -9.32
N LYS A 294 14.96 -25.80 -8.73
CA LYS A 294 15.48 -25.89 -7.36
C LYS A 294 14.42 -25.44 -6.35
N ASP A 295 14.41 -26.08 -5.18
CA ASP A 295 13.61 -25.63 -4.04
C ASP A 295 13.83 -24.14 -3.73
N VAL A 296 12.75 -23.48 -3.30
CA VAL A 296 12.76 -22.06 -2.95
C VAL A 296 13.07 -21.91 -1.47
N LYS A 297 14.07 -21.06 -1.15
CA LYS A 297 14.49 -20.73 0.22
C LYS A 297 14.72 -19.24 0.36
N ILE A 298 14.59 -18.72 1.59
CA ILE A 298 14.90 -17.31 1.91
C ILE A 298 16.34 -16.96 1.54
N LYS A 299 17.31 -17.76 1.99
CA LYS A 299 18.71 -17.65 1.52
C LYS A 299 18.94 -18.68 0.41
N GLN A 300 18.75 -18.26 -0.83
CA GLN A 300 18.87 -19.13 -1.99
C GLN A 300 20.34 -19.28 -2.38
N ARG A 301 20.83 -20.53 -2.46
CA ARG A 301 22.18 -20.84 -2.96
C ARG A 301 22.10 -21.23 -4.43
N THR A 302 23.05 -20.78 -5.23
CA THR A 302 23.15 -21.16 -6.63
C THR A 302 24.59 -21.33 -7.08
N LYS A 303 24.79 -22.14 -8.12
CA LYS A 303 26.10 -22.30 -8.79
C LYS A 303 26.41 -21.12 -9.71
N ARG A 304 25.39 -20.36 -10.11
CA ARG A 304 25.48 -19.23 -11.05
C ARG A 304 26.04 -17.99 -10.37
N GLN A 305 26.66 -17.09 -11.12
CA GLN A 305 26.98 -15.76 -10.58
C GLN A 305 25.69 -14.95 -10.48
N VAL A 306 25.47 -14.32 -9.34
CA VAL A 306 24.31 -13.45 -9.11
C VAL A 306 24.80 -12.15 -8.49
N ALA A 307 24.09 -11.07 -8.77
CA ALA A 307 24.35 -9.81 -8.09
C ALA A 307 24.12 -9.95 -6.58
N ARG A 308 24.86 -9.18 -5.80
CA ARG A 308 24.52 -8.98 -4.39
C ARG A 308 23.27 -8.10 -4.35
N LYS A 309 22.32 -8.45 -3.49
CA LYS A 309 21.21 -7.56 -3.17
C LYS A 309 21.81 -6.28 -2.61
N THR A 310 21.60 -5.18 -3.31
CA THR A 310 22.07 -3.87 -2.88
C THR A 310 21.32 -3.51 -1.59
N ASP A 311 21.98 -2.81 -0.66
CA ASP A 311 21.29 -2.17 0.47
C ASP A 311 20.46 -0.97 -0.03
N THR A 312 19.93 -1.05 -1.24
CA THR A 312 18.95 -0.11 -1.74
C THR A 312 17.86 -0.08 -0.69
N LYS A 313 17.68 1.12 -0.11
CA LYS A 313 16.39 1.52 0.43
C LYS A 313 15.42 1.11 -0.67
N TRP A 314 14.68 0.03 -0.46
CA TRP A 314 13.53 -0.25 -1.29
C TRP A 314 12.84 1.09 -1.48
N PRO A 315 12.53 1.54 -2.71
CA PRO A 315 11.64 2.69 -2.83
C PRO A 315 10.48 2.36 -1.88
N PRO A 316 10.15 3.24 -0.93
CA PRO A 316 9.12 2.96 0.05
C PRO A 316 7.83 2.78 -0.74
N GLY A 317 7.59 1.56 -1.22
CA GLY A 317 6.26 1.13 -1.58
C GLY A 317 5.45 1.39 -0.33
N PRO A 318 4.28 2.04 -0.45
CA PRO A 318 3.55 2.47 0.71
C PRO A 318 3.36 1.26 1.63
N LEU A 319 3.78 1.39 2.90
CA LEU A 319 3.28 0.49 3.93
C LEU A 319 1.77 0.71 3.99
N THR A 320 1.05 -0.11 3.24
CA THR A 320 -0.39 0.00 3.12
C THR A 320 -0.99 -0.90 4.18
N LEU A 321 -1.37 -0.31 5.31
CA LEU A 321 -2.17 -1.00 6.32
C LEU A 321 -3.63 -0.96 5.89
N LEU A 322 -4.20 -2.13 5.60
CA LEU A 322 -5.54 -2.27 5.07
C LEU A 322 -6.48 -2.75 6.16
N GLY A 323 -7.55 -2.00 6.40
CA GLY A 323 -8.73 -2.48 7.13
C GLY A 323 -9.94 -2.33 6.23
N GLU A 324 -10.75 -3.37 6.12
CA GLU A 324 -12.01 -3.37 5.36
C GLU A 324 -13.15 -3.64 6.33
N SER A 325 -14.21 -2.82 6.26
CA SER A 325 -15.42 -2.98 7.06
C SER A 325 -16.56 -3.47 6.18
N ASN A 326 -17.39 -4.37 6.72
CA ASN A 326 -18.63 -4.83 6.07
C ASN A 326 -19.72 -3.75 6.02
N SER A 327 -19.42 -2.52 6.44
CA SER A 327 -20.38 -1.42 6.52
C SER A 327 -19.73 -0.09 6.09
N PRO A 328 -19.16 0.01 4.88
CA PRO A 328 -18.34 1.16 4.46
C PRO A 328 -19.07 2.51 4.49
N HIS A 329 -20.41 2.51 4.49
CA HIS A 329 -21.24 3.70 4.53
C HIS A 329 -21.77 4.06 5.93
N ASN A 330 -21.39 3.31 6.96
CA ASN A 330 -21.82 3.57 8.33
C ASN A 330 -20.59 3.94 9.17
N ALA A 331 -20.39 5.24 9.41
CA ALA A 331 -19.25 5.76 10.18
C ALA A 331 -19.12 5.16 11.60
N SER A 332 -20.21 4.66 12.19
CA SER A 332 -20.17 4.01 13.51
C SER A 332 -19.61 2.58 13.49
N THR A 333 -19.55 1.96 12.31
CA THR A 333 -19.04 0.58 12.11
C THR A 333 -17.94 0.48 11.04
N ASN A 334 -17.67 1.55 10.29
CA ASN A 334 -16.59 1.70 9.32
C ASN A 334 -15.33 2.31 9.96
N SER A 335 -14.84 1.71 11.04
CA SER A 335 -13.64 2.19 11.73
C SER A 335 -12.49 1.20 11.54
N VAL A 336 -11.46 1.61 10.79
CA VAL A 336 -10.15 0.96 10.86
C VAL A 336 -9.46 1.48 12.10
N HIS A 337 -9.44 0.67 13.16
CA HIS A 337 -8.74 1.00 14.39
C HIS A 337 -7.31 0.47 14.35
N VAL A 338 -6.33 1.35 14.25
CA VAL A 338 -4.95 1.00 14.58
C VAL A 338 -4.80 1.13 16.10
N ARG A 339 -4.94 0.01 16.82
CA ARG A 339 -4.83 -0.04 18.29
C ARG A 339 -3.46 -0.55 18.68
N TRP A 340 -2.70 0.26 19.40
CA TRP A 340 -1.44 -0.14 20.01
C TRP A 340 -1.57 -0.02 21.52
N ALA A 341 -1.23 -1.08 22.26
CA ALA A 341 -1.43 -1.17 23.71
C ALA A 341 -0.22 -1.83 24.39
N ALA A 342 0.95 -1.19 24.28
CA ALA A 342 2.14 -1.57 25.03
C ALA A 342 2.96 -0.32 25.40
N ALA A 343 3.48 -0.29 26.62
CA ALA A 343 4.41 0.73 27.11
C ALA A 343 5.60 0.07 27.81
N THR A 344 6.77 0.70 27.75
CA THR A 344 7.92 0.35 28.60
C THR A 344 7.86 1.20 29.88
N GLU A 345 7.66 0.55 31.03
CA GLU A 345 7.59 1.21 32.34
C GLU A 345 8.96 1.71 32.81
N GLN A 346 9.20 3.03 32.84
CA GLN A 346 10.04 3.70 33.86
C GLN A 346 9.66 5.19 34.01
N GLY A 347 8.80 5.54 34.98
CA GLY A 347 8.57 6.95 35.39
C GLY A 347 7.17 7.27 35.94
N ILE A 348 7.07 8.28 36.82
CA ILE A 348 5.78 8.80 37.38
C ILE A 348 5.03 9.68 36.34
N TYR A 349 5.77 10.27 35.40
CA TYR A 349 5.25 10.86 34.16
C TYR A 349 6.07 10.23 33.02
N THR A 350 5.49 9.30 32.26
CA THR A 350 6.16 8.72 31.09
C THR A 350 5.93 9.64 29.88
N ASP A 351 7.01 10.21 29.36
CA ASP A 351 7.07 10.94 28.08
C ASP A 351 7.40 9.92 26.95
N ASN A 352 6.65 9.95 25.85
CA ASN A 352 5.94 8.75 25.39
C ASN A 352 6.12 8.39 23.90
N VAL A 353 7.22 8.78 23.29
CA VAL A 353 7.57 8.35 21.92
C VAL A 353 7.85 6.83 21.81
N TYR A 354 8.08 6.13 22.92
CA TYR A 354 8.12 4.65 22.97
C TYR A 354 6.74 3.99 23.23
N THR A 355 5.65 4.77 23.21
CA THR A 355 4.27 4.29 23.43
C THR A 355 3.37 4.57 22.22
N SER A 356 2.07 4.27 22.35
CA SER A 356 1.00 4.25 21.33
C SER A 356 0.75 5.57 20.55
N VAL A 357 1.77 6.08 19.87
CA VAL A 357 1.74 7.28 19.02
C VAL A 357 1.94 6.85 17.56
N LEU A 358 1.13 7.40 16.65
CA LEU A 358 1.45 7.32 15.23
C LEU A 358 2.63 8.25 14.95
N ILE A 359 3.80 7.67 14.70
CA ILE A 359 5.02 8.42 14.38
C ILE A 359 5.24 8.45 12.87
N VAL A 360 5.22 9.65 12.32
CA VAL A 360 5.60 9.92 10.93
C VAL A 360 7.01 10.51 10.92
N ALA A 361 8.04 9.68 10.74
CA ALA A 361 9.45 10.09 10.83
C ALA A 361 10.32 9.44 9.73
N PRO A 362 11.40 10.11 9.27
CA PRO A 362 12.21 9.62 8.15
C PRO A 362 13.18 8.49 8.53
N THR A 363 13.48 8.32 9.82
CA THR A 363 14.36 7.27 10.34
C THR A 363 13.91 6.85 11.74
N LEU A 364 14.35 5.67 12.18
CA LEU A 364 14.17 5.23 13.57
C LEU A 364 14.80 6.20 14.58
N ASN A 365 15.96 6.79 14.29
CA ASN A 365 16.57 7.75 15.22
C ASN A 365 15.76 9.05 15.30
N ALA A 366 15.24 9.54 14.16
CA ALA A 366 14.37 10.70 14.13
C ALA A 366 13.03 10.43 14.83
N SER A 367 12.54 9.18 14.81
CA SER A 367 11.32 8.80 15.53
C SER A 367 11.46 8.90 17.03
N LEU A 368 12.69 8.93 17.59
CA LEU A 368 12.93 9.07 19.04
C LEU A 368 12.91 10.51 19.53
N THR A 369 12.74 11.49 18.65
CA THR A 369 12.78 12.91 19.00
C THR A 369 11.64 13.26 19.96
N GLY A 370 11.96 13.90 21.08
CA GLY A 370 10.98 14.18 22.15
C GLY A 370 10.70 12.97 23.04
N SER A 371 11.42 11.85 22.90
CA SER A 371 11.29 10.69 23.81
C SER A 371 12.04 10.89 25.13
N GLY A 372 11.59 10.20 26.18
CA GLY A 372 12.28 10.14 27.47
C GLY A 372 12.08 11.40 28.33
N PRO A 373 12.41 11.35 29.63
CA PRO A 373 12.05 12.39 30.60
C PRO A 373 12.67 13.77 30.34
N GLU A 374 13.67 13.84 29.47
CA GLU A 374 14.37 15.07 29.09
C GLU A 374 14.06 15.52 27.66
N GLY A 375 13.23 14.76 26.92
CA GLY A 375 12.87 15.01 25.52
C GLY A 375 14.09 14.96 24.58
N LEU A 376 14.43 13.78 24.06
CA LEU A 376 15.58 13.58 23.17
C LEU A 376 15.61 14.63 22.05
N ALA A 377 16.78 15.24 21.89
CA ALA A 377 17.01 16.24 20.86
C ALA A 377 16.87 15.63 19.46
N VAL A 378 16.54 16.50 18.49
CA VAL A 378 16.55 16.10 17.08
C VAL A 378 17.99 15.77 16.70
N PRO A 379 18.30 14.56 16.18
CA PRO A 379 19.65 14.23 15.77
C PRO A 379 20.19 15.20 14.70
N ASP A 380 21.45 15.62 14.83
CA ASP A 380 22.12 16.39 13.79
C ASP A 380 22.14 15.60 12.47
N GLY A 381 21.92 16.29 11.35
CA GLY A 381 21.84 15.65 10.03
C GLY A 381 20.59 14.80 9.80
N THR A 382 19.53 14.94 10.61
CA THR A 382 18.22 14.32 10.33
C THR A 382 17.77 14.68 8.91
N PRO A 383 17.55 13.69 8.02
CA PRO A 383 17.15 13.92 6.64
C PRO A 383 15.74 14.53 6.56
N PHE A 384 15.33 14.98 5.37
CA PHE A 384 13.95 15.40 5.14
C PHE A 384 12.97 14.32 5.63
N GLY A 385 11.88 14.76 6.29
CA GLY A 385 10.91 13.88 6.91
C GLY A 385 10.17 13.00 5.91
N CYS A 386 9.20 12.20 6.37
CA CYS A 386 8.31 11.52 5.43
C CYS A 386 7.65 12.58 4.53
N SER A 387 7.89 12.52 3.22
CA SER A 387 7.49 13.56 2.28
C SER A 387 6.07 13.40 1.78
N ASP A 388 5.49 12.22 2.00
CA ASP A 388 4.31 11.70 1.32
C ASP A 388 3.44 10.82 2.23
N PHE A 389 3.33 11.13 3.51
CA PHE A 389 2.41 10.40 4.39
C PHE A 389 0.98 10.91 4.23
N TRP A 390 0.01 10.00 3.96
CA TRP A 390 -1.41 10.32 4.00
C TRP A 390 -2.26 9.29 4.73
N THR A 391 -3.39 9.74 5.29
CA THR A 391 -4.46 8.86 5.80
C THR A 391 -5.82 9.32 5.31
N TYR A 392 -6.70 8.35 5.04
CA TYR A 392 -8.09 8.57 4.66
C TYR A 392 -8.99 7.70 5.52
N ASN A 393 -9.97 8.30 6.21
CA ASN A 393 -10.96 7.57 7.00
C ASN A 393 -10.35 6.65 8.08
N ILE A 394 -9.30 7.12 8.76
CA ILE A 394 -8.63 6.36 9.82
C ILE A 394 -8.99 6.92 11.20
N ASP A 395 -9.25 6.02 12.15
CA ASP A 395 -9.50 6.37 13.56
C ASP A 395 -8.24 6.15 14.41
N LEU A 396 -7.54 7.25 14.70
CA LEU A 396 -6.30 7.29 15.47
C LEU A 396 -6.61 7.57 16.94
N ARG A 397 -6.47 6.54 17.79
CA ARG A 397 -6.69 6.66 19.24
C ARG A 397 -5.53 6.07 20.02
N ASN A 398 -4.90 6.88 20.85
CA ASN A 398 -4.03 6.37 21.90
C ASN A 398 -4.88 5.96 23.11
N VAL A 399 -5.12 4.66 23.27
CA VAL A 399 -6.01 4.05 24.27
C VAL A 399 -5.27 3.45 25.47
N TYR A 400 -3.96 3.64 25.59
CA TYR A 400 -3.17 3.01 26.66
C TYR A 400 -3.63 3.44 28.06
N ALA A 401 -3.76 4.75 28.30
CA ALA A 401 -4.66 5.28 29.33
C ALA A 401 -5.17 6.67 28.94
N GLU A 402 -6.29 7.05 29.54
CA GLU A 402 -7.02 8.28 29.24
C GLU A 402 -6.16 9.53 29.48
N TYR A 403 -5.44 9.59 30.61
CA TYR A 403 -4.67 10.77 31.04
C TYR A 403 -3.32 10.98 30.35
N TYR A 404 -2.87 10.06 29.50
CA TYR A 404 -1.59 10.22 28.78
C TYR A 404 -1.71 11.25 27.64
N GLN A 405 -0.56 11.84 27.29
CA GLN A 405 -0.40 12.81 26.19
C GLN A 405 -0.17 12.07 24.86
N ASP A 406 -0.19 12.81 23.75
CA ASP A 406 0.31 12.41 22.43
C ASP A 406 -0.50 11.35 21.66
N THR A 407 -0.81 11.64 20.39
CA THR A 407 -1.47 10.67 19.47
C THR A 407 -0.82 10.65 18.09
N VAL A 408 -0.52 11.81 17.52
CA VAL A 408 0.13 11.93 16.23
C VAL A 408 1.38 12.78 16.37
N TYR A 409 2.51 12.18 16.03
CA TYR A 409 3.80 12.84 15.91
C TYR A 409 4.18 13.03 14.45
N VAL A 410 4.47 14.28 14.04
CA VAL A 410 5.06 14.57 12.73
C VAL A 410 6.49 15.04 12.88
N GLY A 411 7.42 14.23 12.37
CA GLY A 411 8.86 14.45 12.46
C GLY A 411 9.34 15.69 11.71
N LYS A 412 10.55 16.14 12.05
CA LYS A 412 11.21 17.31 11.46
C LYS A 412 11.19 17.24 9.94
N LEU A 413 10.84 18.35 9.29
CA LEU A 413 10.75 18.51 7.84
C LEU A 413 9.74 17.57 7.14
N GLY A 414 8.92 16.79 7.84
CA GLY A 414 7.94 15.90 7.20
C GLY A 414 6.67 16.63 6.76
N ASN A 415 5.97 16.09 5.76
CA ASN A 415 4.61 16.47 5.40
C ASN A 415 3.67 15.31 5.69
N ALA A 416 2.58 15.57 6.41
CA ALA A 416 1.58 14.57 6.75
C ALA A 416 0.18 15.10 6.45
N TYR A 417 -0.57 14.37 5.62
CA TYR A 417 -1.94 14.68 5.25
C TYR A 417 -2.94 13.74 5.93
N PHE A 418 -3.96 14.31 6.57
CA PHE A 418 -5.05 13.56 7.18
C PHE A 418 -6.35 14.10 6.62
N HIS A 419 -7.17 13.23 6.05
CA HIS A 419 -8.44 13.63 5.49
C HIS A 419 -9.56 12.69 5.93
N SER A 420 -10.66 13.26 6.42
CA SER A 420 -11.81 12.51 6.96
C SER A 420 -11.44 11.50 8.06
N SER A 421 -10.38 11.80 8.81
CA SER A 421 -9.86 10.94 9.88
C SER A 421 -10.30 11.43 11.27
N ILE A 422 -10.22 10.55 12.27
CA ILE A 422 -10.46 10.89 13.68
C ILE A 422 -9.14 10.85 14.43
N VAL A 423 -8.88 11.87 15.27
CA VAL A 423 -7.74 11.89 16.21
C VAL A 423 -8.29 12.14 17.62
N ALA A 424 -8.08 11.21 18.55
CA ALA A 424 -8.70 11.26 19.88
C ALA A 424 -7.73 11.06 21.05
N LYS A 425 -7.75 11.98 22.04
CA LYS A 425 -6.92 11.94 23.26
C LYS A 425 -7.44 12.88 24.37
N GLN A 426 -6.62 13.18 25.39
CA GLN A 426 -6.89 14.19 26.43
C GLN A 426 -5.88 15.35 26.47
N THR A 427 -4.64 15.14 26.01
CA THR A 427 -3.58 16.16 26.03
C THR A 427 -2.64 16.02 24.83
N ASP A 428 -2.23 17.16 24.25
CA ASP A 428 -1.21 17.32 23.21
C ASP A 428 -1.29 16.28 22.07
N PHE A 429 -2.47 16.17 21.48
CA PHE A 429 -2.86 15.07 20.59
C PHE A 429 -2.04 15.13 19.30
N LEU A 430 -1.75 16.37 18.88
CA LEU A 430 -1.00 16.73 17.70
C LEU A 430 0.27 17.47 18.15
N TYR A 431 1.42 16.84 17.92
CA TYR A 431 2.71 17.40 18.27
C TYR A 431 3.74 17.07 17.19
N GLY A 432 4.82 17.83 17.14
CA GLY A 432 5.86 17.60 16.15
C GLY A 432 6.57 18.85 15.69
N PHE A 433 7.32 18.65 14.62
CA PHE A 433 8.28 19.60 14.05
C PHE A 433 8.01 19.84 12.57
N GLY A 434 7.41 18.87 11.86
CA GLY A 434 7.06 18.99 10.45
C GLY A 434 5.76 19.76 10.22
N THR A 435 5.15 19.50 9.06
CA THR A 435 3.86 20.06 8.65
C THR A 435 2.79 18.98 8.67
N ALA A 436 1.70 19.22 9.41
CA ALA A 436 0.51 18.40 9.37
C ALA A 436 -0.67 19.20 8.81
N TRP A 437 -1.40 18.62 7.86
CA TRP A 437 -2.66 19.17 7.37
C TRP A 437 -3.78 18.20 7.68
N LEU A 438 -4.76 18.64 8.47
CA LEU A 438 -5.95 17.89 8.82
C LEU A 438 -7.16 18.57 8.17
N GLU A 439 -7.83 17.86 7.28
CA GLU A 439 -9.00 18.35 6.54
C GLU A 439 -10.20 17.43 6.77
N LEU A 440 -11.38 17.99 7.04
CA LEU A 440 -12.60 17.21 7.35
C LEU A 440 -12.41 16.21 8.51
N CYS A 441 -11.48 16.49 9.42
CA CYS A 441 -11.14 15.57 10.51
C CYS A 441 -12.00 15.82 11.77
N GLY A 442 -12.19 14.77 12.55
CA GLY A 442 -12.76 14.84 13.90
C GLY A 442 -11.67 14.82 14.96
N LEU A 443 -11.46 15.94 15.66
CA LEU A 443 -10.61 16.01 16.85
C LEU A 443 -11.46 15.73 18.08
N VAL A 444 -11.30 14.54 18.66
CA VAL A 444 -12.21 14.01 19.68
C VAL A 444 -11.59 14.10 21.08
N LEU A 445 -12.11 15.02 21.90
CA LEU A 445 -11.65 15.27 23.26
C LEU A 445 -12.21 14.23 24.22
N ARG A 446 -11.34 13.44 24.86
CA ARG A 446 -11.72 12.46 25.89
C ARG A 446 -11.59 13.00 27.31
N GLY A 447 -11.22 14.28 27.43
CA GLY A 447 -10.80 14.99 28.65
C GLY A 447 -9.91 16.18 28.28
N CYS A 448 -9.50 16.97 29.26
CA CYS A 448 -8.62 18.14 29.06
C CYS A 448 -7.47 18.13 30.08
N GLY A 449 -6.27 17.71 29.66
CA GLY A 449 -5.05 17.80 30.48
C GLY A 449 -4.06 18.87 29.99
N GLY A 450 -4.41 19.62 28.95
CA GLY A 450 -3.56 20.65 28.34
C GLY A 450 -4.20 21.24 27.08
N GLY A 451 -3.42 21.29 25.99
CA GLY A 451 -3.90 21.73 24.68
C GLY A 451 -4.17 20.57 23.73
N ILE A 452 -4.85 20.82 22.63
CA ILE A 452 -4.94 19.89 21.50
C ILE A 452 -3.60 19.83 20.75
N THR A 453 -2.94 20.98 20.58
CA THR A 453 -1.67 21.12 19.88
C THR A 453 -0.53 21.56 20.80
N ALA A 454 0.61 20.90 20.71
CA ALA A 454 1.89 21.31 21.31
C ALA A 454 3.00 21.24 20.25
N TRP A 455 2.91 22.14 19.26
CA TRP A 455 3.81 22.11 18.11
C TRP A 455 5.15 22.76 18.45
N LYS A 456 6.25 22.15 18.02
CA LYS A 456 7.60 22.68 18.26
C LYS A 456 8.13 23.53 17.11
N GLY A 457 7.57 23.34 15.91
CA GLY A 457 8.08 23.96 14.68
C GLY A 457 9.49 23.48 14.32
N THR A 458 10.03 24.00 13.21
CA THR A 458 11.38 23.66 12.73
C THR A 458 12.18 24.91 12.43
N ASN A 459 13.40 24.97 12.96
CA ASN A 459 14.38 25.99 12.57
C ASN A 459 14.79 25.77 11.11
N THR A 460 14.58 26.79 10.28
CA THR A 460 14.94 26.79 8.86
C THR A 460 15.59 28.11 8.49
N THR A 461 16.25 28.14 7.32
CA THR A 461 16.85 29.35 6.75
C THR A 461 15.83 30.23 6.00
N TYR A 462 14.56 29.81 5.96
CA TYR A 462 13.45 30.46 5.29
C TYR A 462 12.27 30.66 6.27
N PRO A 463 11.24 31.45 5.92
CA PRO A 463 10.08 31.66 6.79
C PRO A 463 9.43 30.33 7.21
N ASN A 464 9.36 30.08 8.52
CA ASN A 464 8.89 28.80 9.06
C ASN A 464 7.39 28.58 8.78
N LYS A 465 7.10 27.71 7.81
CA LYS A 465 5.73 27.22 7.51
C LYS A 465 5.43 25.86 8.15
N PHE A 466 6.37 25.26 8.88
CA PHE A 466 6.16 24.01 9.59
C PHE A 466 5.25 24.24 10.80
N GLY A 467 4.12 23.54 10.79
CA GLY A 467 3.03 23.76 11.72
C GLY A 467 1.94 22.72 11.54
N VAL A 468 0.95 22.75 12.42
CA VAL A 468 -0.27 21.98 12.26
C VAL A 468 -1.41 22.88 11.79
N TYR A 469 -2.02 22.50 10.67
CA TYR A 469 -3.11 23.20 10.01
C TYR A 469 -4.35 22.32 10.11
N VAL A 470 -5.33 22.77 10.89
CA VAL A 470 -6.61 22.09 11.07
C VAL A 470 -7.67 22.91 10.33
N HIS A 471 -8.16 22.37 9.22
CA HIS A 471 -9.04 23.08 8.30
C HIS A 471 -10.35 22.32 8.07
N ALA A 472 -11.48 23.02 7.99
CA ALA A 472 -12.80 22.45 7.70
C ALA A 472 -13.15 21.23 8.56
N SER A 473 -12.72 21.24 9.82
CA SER A 473 -12.72 20.10 10.73
C SER A 473 -13.60 20.40 11.95
N SER A 474 -13.75 19.43 12.85
CA SER A 474 -14.54 19.62 14.07
C SER A 474 -13.80 19.18 15.32
N ILE A 475 -14.01 19.90 16.41
CA ILE A 475 -13.60 19.52 17.75
C ILE A 475 -14.87 19.12 18.51
N ASN A 476 -14.89 17.88 19.01
CA ASN A 476 -16.04 17.35 19.73
C ASN A 476 -15.58 16.59 20.98
N ALA A 477 -16.31 16.75 22.08
CA ALA A 477 -16.23 15.87 23.22
C ALA A 477 -16.60 14.45 22.84
N ALA A 478 -15.86 13.47 23.38
CA ALA A 478 -16.07 12.06 23.12
C ALA A 478 -17.42 11.54 23.64
N ASN A 479 -18.01 12.22 24.64
CA ASN A 479 -19.30 11.90 25.22
C ASN A 479 -19.85 13.08 26.04
N ALA A 480 -21.11 12.96 26.47
CA ALA A 480 -21.80 13.99 27.24
C ALA A 480 -21.14 14.31 28.60
N SER A 481 -20.49 13.35 29.26
CA SER A 481 -19.79 13.59 30.52
C SER A 481 -18.61 14.54 30.31
N VAL A 482 -17.82 14.34 29.24
CA VAL A 482 -16.71 15.24 28.90
C VAL A 482 -17.22 16.65 28.61
N VAL A 483 -18.35 16.81 27.92
CA VAL A 483 -18.97 18.13 27.68
C VAL A 483 -19.19 18.90 28.99
N VAL A 484 -19.71 18.22 30.01
CA VAL A 484 -20.05 18.82 31.30
C VAL A 484 -18.79 19.08 32.14
N GLU A 485 -17.92 18.08 32.26
CA GLU A 485 -16.74 18.13 33.13
C GLU A 485 -15.66 19.09 32.61
N GLN A 486 -15.63 19.29 31.29
CA GLN A 486 -14.58 20.02 30.59
C GLN A 486 -15.05 21.31 29.92
N LYS A 487 -16.26 21.78 30.23
CA LYS A 487 -16.82 23.01 29.66
C LYS A 487 -15.87 24.19 29.80
N GLY A 488 -15.43 24.78 28.68
CA GLY A 488 -14.55 25.94 28.63
C GLY A 488 -13.13 25.71 29.19
N ARG A 489 -12.63 24.46 29.23
CA ARG A 489 -11.34 24.12 29.86
C ARG A 489 -10.24 23.71 28.89
N CYS A 490 -10.58 23.25 27.69
CA CYS A 490 -9.61 22.74 26.72
C CYS A 490 -9.02 23.87 25.88
N ALA A 491 -7.69 23.91 25.74
CA ALA A 491 -7.02 24.83 24.83
C ALA A 491 -6.88 24.23 23.42
N LEU A 492 -7.00 25.06 22.38
CA LEU A 492 -6.61 24.70 21.01
C LEU A 492 -5.12 24.32 20.93
N GLY A 493 -4.30 24.94 21.77
CA GLY A 493 -2.91 24.58 21.90
C GLY A 493 -2.18 25.39 22.95
N ARG A 494 -0.91 25.02 23.13
CA ARG A 494 0.05 25.71 23.98
C ARG A 494 1.44 25.66 23.34
N PRO A 495 2.24 26.73 23.42
CA PRO A 495 3.54 26.77 22.79
C PRO A 495 4.54 25.90 23.55
N TRP A 496 5.00 24.81 22.92
CA TRP A 496 6.10 23.99 23.47
C TRP A 496 7.42 24.79 23.46
N ASN A 497 7.66 25.58 22.42
CA ASN A 497 8.77 26.51 22.32
C ASN A 497 8.36 27.78 21.53
N SER A 498 9.31 28.68 21.28
CA SER A 498 9.10 29.90 20.50
C SER A 498 8.77 29.64 19.01
N GLY A 499 9.00 28.44 18.51
CA GLY A 499 8.71 28.03 17.13
C GLY A 499 7.32 27.44 16.92
N HIS A 500 6.46 27.42 17.96
CA HIS A 500 5.11 26.87 17.86
C HIS A 500 4.31 27.51 16.73
N ARG A 501 3.75 26.67 15.86
CA ARG A 501 2.83 27.08 14.80
C ARG A 501 1.64 26.12 14.75
N SER A 502 0.46 26.63 15.08
CA SER A 502 -0.79 25.93 14.77
C SER A 502 -1.86 26.90 14.29
N ILE A 503 -2.68 26.44 13.36
CA ILE A 503 -3.80 27.20 12.79
C ILE A 503 -5.05 26.33 12.83
N PHE A 504 -6.13 26.86 13.40
CA PHE A 504 -7.46 26.28 13.31
C PHE A 504 -8.35 27.20 12.47
N ALA A 505 -8.74 26.75 11.29
CA ALA A 505 -9.45 27.54 10.30
C ALA A 505 -10.75 26.86 9.85
N GLU A 506 -11.84 27.60 9.83
CA GLU A 506 -13.16 27.14 9.39
C GLU A 506 -13.60 25.88 10.14
N ILE A 507 -13.27 25.80 11.44
CA ILE A 507 -13.61 24.64 12.27
C ILE A 507 -14.83 24.89 13.16
N TYR A 508 -15.50 23.79 13.53
CA TYR A 508 -16.48 23.78 14.62
C TYR A 508 -15.77 23.49 15.96
N GLU A 509 -15.97 24.35 16.94
CA GLU A 509 -15.46 24.23 18.31
C GLU A 509 -16.62 23.99 19.28
N ASP A 510 -16.68 22.80 19.91
CA ASP A 510 -17.70 22.53 20.91
C ASP A 510 -17.46 23.29 22.24
N GLY A 511 -18.38 23.15 23.19
CA GLY A 511 -18.39 23.93 24.43
C GLY A 511 -17.29 23.57 25.42
N THR A 512 -16.42 22.61 25.10
CA THR A 512 -15.26 22.28 25.93
C THR A 512 -14.08 23.21 25.68
N ILE A 513 -14.01 23.86 24.50
CA ILE A 513 -12.93 24.80 24.20
C ILE A 513 -13.05 26.06 25.05
N GLN A 514 -11.93 26.46 25.64
CA GLN A 514 -11.83 27.68 26.43
C GLN A 514 -11.95 28.94 25.56
N ASP A 515 -12.52 29.99 26.13
CA ASP A 515 -12.78 31.25 25.42
C ASP A 515 -11.53 31.90 24.81
N SER A 516 -10.37 31.76 25.47
CA SER A 516 -9.10 32.30 24.97
C SER A 516 -8.59 31.59 23.72
N GLY A 517 -9.14 30.42 23.37
CA GLY A 517 -8.61 29.51 22.35
C GLY A 517 -7.31 28.86 22.81
N TYR A 518 -6.22 29.62 22.84
CA TYR A 518 -4.89 29.17 23.27
C TYR A 518 -4.56 29.55 24.72
N VAL A 519 -3.57 28.87 25.30
CA VAL A 519 -2.95 29.27 26.58
C VAL A 519 -1.45 29.53 26.40
N LEU A 520 -0.91 30.41 27.26
CA LEU A 520 0.52 30.49 27.50
C LEU A 520 1.00 29.28 28.30
N TRP A 521 2.25 28.90 28.10
CA TRP A 521 2.90 27.85 28.86
C TRP A 521 4.30 28.28 29.30
N GLN A 522 5.33 27.49 29.00
CA GLN A 522 6.70 27.77 29.45
C GLN A 522 7.48 28.67 28.48
N ALA A 523 7.13 28.66 27.19
CA ALA A 523 7.86 29.39 26.17
C ALA A 523 7.31 30.80 25.93
N PRO A 524 8.18 31.81 25.71
CA PRO A 524 7.74 33.15 25.33
C PRO A 524 7.18 33.15 23.91
N ILE A 525 6.18 34.02 23.67
CA ILE A 525 5.72 34.33 22.32
C ILE A 525 6.80 35.17 21.63
N THR A 526 7.18 34.77 20.42
CA THR A 526 8.13 35.48 19.56
C THR A 526 7.52 35.69 18.18
N GLU A 527 8.23 36.39 17.28
CA GLU A 527 7.84 36.54 15.88
C GLU A 527 7.69 35.20 15.12
N GLN A 528 8.27 34.12 15.63
CA GLN A 528 8.16 32.77 15.06
C GLN A 528 6.92 32.01 15.58
N THR A 529 6.28 32.51 16.64
CA THR A 529 5.15 31.86 17.28
C THR A 529 3.85 32.26 16.59
N LEU A 530 3.08 31.28 16.13
CA LEU A 530 1.75 31.50 15.57
C LEU A 530 0.72 30.57 16.20
N MET A 531 -0.29 31.17 16.82
CA MET A 531 -1.46 30.52 17.40
C MET A 531 -2.70 31.06 16.69
N GLY A 532 -2.88 30.63 15.44
CA GLY A 532 -3.79 31.25 14.48
C GLY A 532 -5.20 30.67 14.52
N VAL A 533 -6.20 31.54 14.34
CA VAL A 533 -7.61 31.15 14.22
C VAL A 533 -8.28 31.92 13.09
N TYR A 534 -9.11 31.27 12.28
CA TYR A 534 -9.79 31.90 11.14
C TYR A 534 -11.21 31.35 10.97
N GLU A 535 -12.23 32.21 10.98
CA GLU A 535 -13.63 31.83 10.72
C GLU A 535 -14.15 30.59 11.47
N ASN A 536 -13.71 30.36 12.70
CA ASN A 536 -14.21 29.28 13.54
C ASN A 536 -15.61 29.60 14.07
N ILE A 537 -16.37 28.55 14.37
CA ILE A 537 -17.75 28.63 14.85
C ILE A 537 -17.99 27.65 16.00
N GLY A 538 -19.13 27.78 16.67
CA GLY A 538 -19.58 26.84 17.70
C GLY A 538 -19.52 27.42 19.12
N PRO A 539 -20.01 26.66 20.12
CA PRO A 539 -20.13 27.15 21.49
C PRO A 539 -18.79 27.41 22.22
N GLY A 540 -17.67 26.88 21.72
CA GLY A 540 -16.32 27.20 22.23
C GLY A 540 -15.66 28.42 21.56
N TRP A 541 -16.27 28.95 20.50
CA TRP A 541 -15.74 30.10 19.78
C TRP A 541 -16.21 31.42 20.42
N ASN A 542 -15.25 32.22 20.88
CA ASN A 542 -15.49 33.54 21.46
C ASN A 542 -14.46 34.56 20.97
N VAL A 543 -14.79 35.26 19.88
CA VAL A 543 -13.90 36.26 19.26
C VAL A 543 -13.55 37.43 20.18
N GLY A 544 -14.48 37.83 21.05
CA GLY A 544 -14.27 38.93 22.00
C GLY A 544 -13.20 38.56 23.02
N ALA A 545 -13.33 37.39 23.63
CA ALA A 545 -12.34 36.88 24.58
C ALA A 545 -10.97 36.65 23.93
N ARG A 546 -10.91 36.11 22.70
CA ARG A 546 -9.63 35.93 21.98
C ARG A 546 -8.86 37.24 21.80
N ARG A 547 -9.55 38.33 21.51
CA ARG A 547 -8.95 39.68 21.42
C ARG A 547 -8.48 40.20 22.78
N GLU A 548 -9.22 39.89 23.84
CA GLU A 548 -8.88 40.32 25.21
C GLU A 548 -7.64 39.61 25.75
N TYR A 549 -7.57 38.28 25.61
CA TYR A 549 -6.40 37.50 26.05
C TYR A 549 -5.16 37.75 25.19
N ASN A 550 -5.35 38.11 23.92
CA ASN A 550 -4.29 38.51 22.98
C ASN A 550 -3.17 37.47 22.73
N TYR A 551 -3.44 36.19 23.02
CA TYR A 551 -2.56 35.06 22.65
C TYR A 551 -2.96 34.44 21.30
N SER A 552 -4.26 34.45 20.99
CA SER A 552 -4.82 33.92 19.75
C SER A 552 -4.76 34.97 18.65
N VAL A 553 -4.05 34.66 17.57
CA VAL A 553 -3.97 35.54 16.39
C VAL A 553 -5.19 35.27 15.51
N ILE A 554 -6.14 36.21 15.50
CA ILE A 554 -7.28 36.16 14.58
C ILE A 554 -6.78 36.57 13.20
N LEU A 555 -6.70 35.61 12.29
CA LEU A 555 -6.21 35.82 10.94
C LEU A 555 -7.27 36.60 10.12
N ASP A 556 -6.80 37.51 9.29
CA ASP A 556 -7.62 38.05 8.20
C ASP A 556 -7.56 37.13 6.98
N LYS A 557 -8.41 37.44 6.00
CA LYS A 557 -8.53 36.67 4.76
C LYS A 557 -7.21 36.61 3.98
N GLU A 558 -6.49 37.73 3.89
CA GLU A 558 -5.23 37.82 3.15
C GLU A 558 -4.16 36.91 3.78
N THR A 559 -4.02 36.95 5.11
CA THR A 559 -3.08 36.10 5.85
C THR A 559 -3.46 34.62 5.75
N TRP A 560 -4.75 34.29 5.81
CA TRP A 560 -5.21 32.91 5.63
C TRP A 560 -4.90 32.41 4.22
N GLU A 561 -5.15 33.22 3.19
CA GLU A 561 -4.88 32.86 1.80
C GLU A 561 -3.41 32.49 1.54
N GLU A 562 -2.45 32.96 2.33
CA GLU A 562 -1.04 32.55 2.20
C GLU A 562 -0.77 31.08 2.60
N CYS A 563 -1.67 30.46 3.36
CA CYS A 563 -1.50 29.11 3.90
C CYS A 563 -2.73 28.20 3.81
N ASN A 564 -3.80 28.60 3.13
CA ASN A 564 -5.08 27.88 3.04
C ASN A 564 -5.11 26.61 2.18
N SER A 565 -3.97 25.98 1.89
CA SER A 565 -3.97 24.68 1.21
C SER A 565 -2.67 23.91 1.46
N PRO A 566 -2.70 22.57 1.37
CA PRO A 566 -1.49 21.74 1.45
C PRO A 566 -0.40 22.22 0.49
N ALA A 567 -0.76 22.62 -0.74
CA ALA A 567 0.20 23.08 -1.75
C ALA A 567 1.02 24.31 -1.32
N LYS A 568 0.50 25.13 -0.41
CA LYS A 568 1.17 26.35 0.08
C LYS A 568 2.07 26.11 1.29
N VAL A 569 1.91 25.00 2.00
CA VAL A 569 2.57 24.72 3.29
C VAL A 569 3.36 23.40 3.31
N PHE A 570 3.08 22.48 2.40
CA PHE A 570 3.88 21.27 2.19
C PHE A 570 5.08 21.60 1.32
N LEU A 571 6.25 21.58 1.95
CA LEU A 571 7.51 21.97 1.35
C LEU A 571 8.23 20.76 0.75
N THR A 572 9.07 20.97 -0.26
CA THR A 572 10.05 19.99 -0.75
C THR A 572 11.28 19.98 0.16
N GLU A 573 12.22 19.07 -0.11
CA GLU A 573 13.52 19.01 0.60
C GLU A 573 14.30 20.34 0.49
N GLU A 574 14.15 21.04 -0.62
CA GLU A 574 14.75 22.35 -0.88
C GLU A 574 13.98 23.51 -0.22
N GLY A 575 12.88 23.24 0.49
CA GLY A 575 12.05 24.24 1.14
C GLY A 575 11.07 24.96 0.19
N THR A 576 10.83 24.43 -1.00
CA THR A 576 9.89 25.04 -1.96
C THR A 576 8.46 24.52 -1.74
N PRO A 577 7.41 25.36 -1.76
CA PRO A 577 6.03 24.88 -1.69
C PRO A 577 5.62 24.02 -2.90
N GLY A 578 4.59 23.19 -2.74
CA GLY A 578 3.98 22.42 -3.83
C GLY A 578 4.21 20.91 -3.76
N ASN A 579 4.72 20.41 -2.63
CA ASN A 579 4.93 18.98 -2.41
C ASN A 579 3.60 18.25 -2.10
N VAL A 580 2.76 18.09 -3.12
CA VAL A 580 1.38 17.55 -2.99
C VAL A 580 1.00 16.50 -4.04
N GLN A 581 1.91 16.13 -4.95
CA GLN A 581 1.61 15.18 -6.04
C GLN A 581 1.21 13.78 -5.54
N TRP A 582 1.58 13.46 -4.30
CA TRP A 582 1.25 12.21 -3.61
C TRP A 582 -0.11 12.23 -2.92
N ILE A 583 -0.75 13.39 -2.76
CA ILE A 583 -2.11 13.49 -2.19
C ILE A 583 -3.11 13.05 -3.27
N ASP A 584 -4.03 12.15 -2.93
CA ASP A 584 -5.06 11.70 -3.86
C ASP A 584 -6.08 12.83 -4.08
N GLN A 585 -5.91 13.55 -5.19
CA GLN A 585 -6.74 14.70 -5.54
C GLN A 585 -8.20 14.33 -5.86
N ARG A 586 -8.52 13.04 -6.00
CA ARG A 586 -9.89 12.59 -6.30
C ARG A 586 -10.81 12.67 -5.08
N ILE A 587 -10.26 12.81 -3.88
CA ILE A 587 -11.03 12.80 -2.62
C ILE A 587 -11.93 14.02 -2.46
N ARG A 588 -11.65 15.12 -3.17
CA ARG A 588 -12.54 16.28 -3.25
C ARG A 588 -13.89 16.01 -3.93
N TRP A 589 -14.07 14.82 -4.53
CA TRP A 589 -15.23 14.45 -5.34
C TRP A 589 -16.05 13.29 -4.77
N TRP A 590 -15.73 12.79 -3.57
CA TRP A 590 -16.46 11.71 -2.90
C TRP A 590 -17.49 12.21 -1.90
#